data_AF-A0AA38WF51-F1
#
_entry.id   AF-A0AA38WF51-F1
#
_cell.length_a   1.000
_cell.length_b   1.000
_cell.length_c   1.000
_cell.angle_alpha   90.00
_cell.angle_beta   90.00
_cell.angle_gamma   90.00
#
_symmetry.space_group_name_H-M   'P 1'
#
loop_
_entity.id
_entity.type
_entity.pdbx_description
1 polymer ?
#
loop_
_entity_poly.entity_id
_entity_poly.type
_entity_poly.pdbx_seq_one_letter_code
_entity_poly.pdbx_strand_id
1 'polypeptide(L)'
;MDSKNVKALYRRAQAYIQLVDLDLAELDIKKALEIDPDNRLLFDARDVKLEYKLLREKVKEYNKKDAEFYGNIFAKMNKLEHLETAVSRDGIFPFLERLTN
;
A
#
# COMPACT_ATOMS: atom_id res chain seq x y z
N MET A 1 27.45 15.73 -3.45
CA MET A 1 26.23 15.06 -2.95
C MET A 1 26.63 13.70 -2.43
N ASP A 2 26.84 13.55 -1.12
CA ASP A 2 27.25 12.29 -0.50
C ASP A 2 26.08 11.30 -0.46
N SER A 3 25.87 10.58 -1.57
CA SER A 3 24.87 9.51 -1.75
C SER A 3 25.07 8.30 -0.79
N LYS A 4 26.09 8.36 0.07
CA LYS A 4 26.49 7.32 1.02
C LYS A 4 26.42 7.76 2.48
N ASN A 5 25.89 8.94 2.78
CA ASN A 5 25.77 9.38 4.18
C ASN A 5 24.62 8.63 4.87
N VAL A 6 24.99 7.64 5.70
CA VAL A 6 24.07 6.79 6.47
C VAL A 6 23.08 7.62 7.30
N LYS A 7 23.52 8.74 7.91
CA LYS A 7 22.65 9.62 8.71
C LYS A 7 21.59 10.33 7.87
N ALA A 8 21.93 10.69 6.64
CA ALA A 8 21.00 11.35 5.72
C ALA A 8 19.94 10.37 5.21
N LEU A 9 20.35 9.15 4.84
CA LEU A 9 19.44 8.07 4.45
C LEU A 9 18.46 7.75 5.58
N TYR A 10 18.95 7.71 6.81
CA TYR A 10 18.12 7.44 7.99
C TYR A 10 17.06 8.52 8.25
N ARG A 11 17.48 9.79 8.29
CA ARG A 11 16.53 10.91 8.48
C ARG A 11 15.49 10.97 7.37
N ARG A 12 15.87 10.58 6.16
CA ARG A 12 14.96 10.49 5.02
C ARG A 12 13.97 9.32 5.18
N ALA A 13 14.43 8.16 5.63
CA ALA A 13 13.55 7.03 5.94
C ALA A 13 12.53 7.36 7.05
N GLN A 14 12.95 8.05 8.12
CA GLN A 14 12.04 8.52 9.16
C GLN A 14 10.95 9.46 8.61
N ALA A 15 11.34 10.40 7.74
CA ALA A 15 10.39 11.29 7.08
C ALA A 15 9.41 10.50 6.19
N TYR A 16 9.88 9.52 5.42
CA TYR A 16 9.03 8.65 4.62
C TYR A 16 8.07 7.80 5.47
N ILE A 17 8.50 7.31 6.63
CA ILE A 17 7.61 6.61 7.58
C ILE A 17 6.48 7.54 8.06
N GLN A 18 6.78 8.83 8.29
CA GLN A 18 5.78 9.83 8.66
C GLN A 18 4.84 10.16 7.50
N LEU A 19 5.37 10.24 6.29
CA LEU A 19 4.61 10.48 5.06
C LEU A 19 3.85 9.25 4.55
N VAL A 20 4.03 8.08 5.19
CA VAL A 20 3.41 6.81 4.77
C VAL A 20 3.99 6.29 3.44
N ASP A 21 5.15 6.80 3.02
CA ASP A 21 5.90 6.31 1.87
C ASP A 21 6.78 5.10 2.28
N LEU A 22 6.13 4.02 2.70
CA LEU A 22 6.78 2.89 3.38
C LEU A 22 7.79 2.16 2.48
N ASP A 23 7.56 2.10 1.17
CA ASP A 23 8.48 1.47 0.21
C ASP A 23 9.80 2.25 0.09
N LEU A 24 9.72 3.58 0.06
CA LEU A 24 10.89 4.46 -0.01
C LEU A 24 11.67 4.41 1.31
N ALA A 25 10.97 4.34 2.44
CA ALA A 25 11.58 4.15 3.74
C ALA A 25 12.35 2.83 3.82
N GLU A 26 11.79 1.74 3.30
CA GLU A 26 12.45 0.43 3.29
C GLU A 26 13.73 0.46 2.44
N LEU A 27 13.68 1.11 1.27
CA LEU A 27 14.84 1.25 0.39
C LEU A 27 16.00 1.99 1.08
N ASP A 28 15.69 3.09 1.77
CA ASP A 28 16.69 3.89 2.47
C ASP A 28 17.30 3.17 3.67
N ILE A 29 16.49 2.42 4.42
CA ILE A 29 16.99 1.61 5.54
C ILE A 29 17.86 0.46 5.02
N LYS A 30 17.46 -0.23 3.95
CA LYS A 30 18.29 -1.28 3.33
C LYS A 30 19.63 -0.73 2.87
N LYS A 31 19.63 0.41 2.19
CA LYS A 31 20.87 1.06 1.73
C LYS A 31 21.74 1.51 2.91
N ALA A 32 21.15 1.96 4.00
CA ALA A 32 21.89 2.30 5.22
C ALA A 32 22.57 1.05 5.83
N LEU A 33 21.85 -0.07 5.91
CA LEU A 33 22.37 -1.35 6.42
C LEU A 33 23.43 -1.97 5.50
N GLU A 34 23.37 -1.74 4.19
CA GLU A 34 24.42 -2.17 3.26
C GLU A 34 25.75 -1.41 3.47
N ILE A 35 25.68 -0.15 3.89
CA ILE A 35 26.86 0.70 4.12
C ILE A 35 27.46 0.42 5.50
N ASP A 36 26.64 0.22 6.52
CA ASP A 36 27.07 -0.08 7.89
C ASP A 36 26.26 -1.26 8.47
N PRO A 37 26.69 -2.51 8.20
CA PRO A 37 25.95 -3.69 8.62
C PRO A 37 25.93 -3.89 10.15
N ASP A 38 26.91 -3.32 10.87
CA ASP A 38 26.99 -3.38 12.33
C ASP A 38 26.31 -2.17 13.00
N ASN A 39 25.72 -1.26 12.21
CA ASN A 39 25.16 0.02 12.66
C ASN A 39 26.13 0.84 13.55
N ARG A 40 27.45 0.59 13.49
CA ARG A 40 28.42 1.04 14.49
C ARG A 40 28.71 2.54 14.41
N LEU A 41 28.52 3.16 13.24
CA LEU A 41 28.74 4.58 12.96
C LEU A 41 27.50 5.45 13.20
N LEU A 42 26.35 4.82 13.45
CA LEU A 42 25.15 5.50 13.90
C LEU A 42 25.31 5.74 15.40
N PHE A 43 25.46 7.00 15.81
CA PHE A 43 25.41 7.37 17.23
C PHE A 43 24.09 6.93 17.91
N ASP A 44 23.06 6.63 17.10
CA ASP A 44 21.74 6.14 17.48
C ASP A 44 21.49 4.68 16.99
N ALA A 45 22.54 3.87 16.83
CA ALA A 45 22.50 2.49 16.29
C ALA A 45 21.44 1.56 16.90
N ARG A 46 21.05 1.83 18.15
CA ARG A 46 20.04 1.07 18.88
C ARG A 46 18.63 1.27 18.29
N ASP A 47 18.43 2.34 17.52
CA ASP A 47 17.14 2.75 16.98
C ASP A 47 16.85 2.17 15.58
N VAL A 48 17.86 1.89 14.74
CA VAL A 48 17.60 1.39 13.36
C VAL A 48 16.85 0.07 13.34
N LYS A 49 17.23 -0.88 14.20
CA LYS A 49 16.55 -2.18 14.28
C LYS A 49 15.11 -2.03 14.79
N LEU A 50 14.88 -1.09 15.71
CA LEU A 50 13.57 -0.78 16.25
C LEU A 50 12.70 -0.08 15.19
N GLU A 51 13.25 0.88 14.46
CA GLU A 51 12.56 1.58 13.39
C GLU A 51 12.22 0.68 12.23
N TYR A 52 13.12 -0.23 11.84
CA TYR A 52 12.80 -1.23 10.84
C TYR A 52 11.65 -2.13 11.29
N LYS A 53 11.60 -2.49 12.58
CA LYS A 53 10.49 -3.25 13.15
C LYS A 53 9.18 -2.44 13.10
N LEU A 54 9.21 -1.17 13.49
CA LEU A 54 8.06 -0.26 13.43
C LEU A 54 7.56 -0.06 12.00
N LEU A 55 8.47 0.14 11.03
CA LEU A 55 8.15 0.20 9.61
C LEU A 55 7.40 -1.05 9.17
N ARG A 56 7.93 -2.24 9.51
CA ARG A 56 7.31 -3.52 9.15
C ARG A 56 5.93 -3.71 9.79
N GLU A 57 5.73 -3.25 11.02
CA GLU A 57 4.43 -3.25 11.68
C GLU A 57 3.44 -2.32 10.97
N LYS A 58 3.88 -1.09 10.61
CA LYS A 58 3.08 -0.13 9.86
C LYS A 58 2.67 -0.68 8.49
N VAL A 59 3.61 -1.25 7.73
CA VAL A 59 3.35 -1.88 6.42
C VAL A 59 2.28 -2.97 6.56
N LYS A 60 2.37 -3.82 7.59
CA LYS A 60 1.36 -4.87 7.83
C LYS A 60 -0.02 -4.29 8.13
N GLU A 61 -0.08 -3.22 8.93
CA GLU A 61 -1.33 -2.56 9.26
C GLU A 61 -1.99 -1.94 8.02
N TYR A 62 -1.21 -1.24 7.19
CA TYR A 62 -1.70 -0.66 5.93
C TYR A 62 -2.15 -1.75 4.96
N ASN A 63 -1.35 -2.80 4.74
CA ASN A 63 -1.73 -3.90 3.86
C ASN A 63 -3.00 -4.61 4.32
N LYS A 64 -3.21 -4.75 5.64
CA LYS A 64 -4.45 -5.32 6.16
C LYS A 64 -5.66 -4.41 5.87
N LYS A 65 -5.53 -3.11 6.13
CA LYS A 65 -6.58 -2.13 5.83
C LYS A 65 -6.91 -2.08 4.35
N ASP A 66 -5.89 -2.08 3.49
CA ASP A 66 -6.06 -2.08 2.04
C ASP A 66 -6.73 -3.37 1.57
N ALA A 67 -6.31 -4.54 2.06
CA ALA A 67 -6.93 -5.81 1.71
C ALA A 67 -8.43 -5.86 2.10
N GLU A 68 -8.77 -5.38 3.30
CA GLU A 68 -10.16 -5.29 3.76
C GLU A 68 -10.97 -4.27 2.93
N PHE A 69 -10.38 -3.12 2.63
CA PHE A 69 -11.01 -2.06 1.83
C PHE A 69 -11.29 -2.53 0.40
N TYR A 70 -10.28 -3.05 -0.29
CA TYR A 70 -10.43 -3.58 -1.65
C TYR A 70 -11.37 -4.80 -1.66
N GLY A 71 -11.29 -5.70 -0.68
CA GLY A 71 -12.20 -6.85 -0.56
C GLY A 71 -13.67 -6.43 -0.48
N ASN A 72 -13.98 -5.40 0.32
CA ASN A 72 -15.33 -4.85 0.43
C ASN A 72 -15.80 -4.15 -0.86
N ILE A 73 -14.91 -3.43 -1.55
CA ILE A 73 -15.23 -2.81 -2.84
C ILE A 73 -15.50 -3.87 -3.90
N PHE A 74 -14.66 -4.90 -4.02
CA PHE A 74 -14.86 -6.01 -4.95
C PHE A 74 -16.17 -6.76 -4.68
N ALA A 75 -16.48 -7.04 -3.40
CA ALA A 75 -17.75 -7.67 -3.03
C ALA A 75 -18.96 -6.80 -3.42
N LYS A 76 -18.87 -5.48 -3.23
CA LYS A 76 -19.92 -4.53 -3.62
C LYS A 76 -20.08 -4.44 -5.14
N MET A 77 -18.98 -4.41 -5.89
CA MET A 77 -19.01 -4.37 -7.36
C MET A 77 -19.62 -5.64 -7.95
N ASN A 78 -19.23 -6.84 -7.47
CA ASN A 78 -19.85 -8.09 -7.88
C ASN A 78 -21.36 -8.10 -7.61
N LYS A 79 -21.78 -7.57 -6.45
CA LYS A 79 -23.21 -7.46 -6.14
C LYS A 79 -23.94 -6.52 -7.09
N LEU A 80 -23.34 -5.39 -7.44
CA LEU A 80 -23.91 -4.44 -8.40
C LEU A 80 -24.02 -5.04 -9.80
N GLU A 81 -22.99 -5.75 -10.27
CA GLU A 81 -23.01 -6.46 -11.56
C GLU A 81 -24.11 -7.55 -11.61
N HIS A 82 -24.27 -8.31 -10.53
CA HIS A 82 -25.36 -9.28 -10.42
C HIS A 82 -26.75 -8.62 -10.40
N LEU A 83 -26.88 -7.41 -9.85
CA LEU A 83 -28.13 -6.66 -9.87
C LEU A 83 -28.43 -6.09 -11.27
N GLU A 84 -27.43 -5.54 -11.97
CA GLU A 84 -27.59 -5.07 -13.35
C GLU A 84 -27.95 -6.20 -14.32
N THR A 85 -27.34 -7.39 -14.15
CA THR A 85 -27.68 -8.57 -14.96
C THR A 85 -29.01 -9.22 -14.59
N ALA A 86 -29.51 -9.03 -13.36
CA ALA A 86 -30.86 -9.47 -12.97
C ALA A 86 -31.93 -8.51 -13.53
N VAL A 87 -31.72 -7.20 -13.41
CA VAL A 87 -32.61 -6.18 -13.99
C VAL A 87 -32.67 -6.29 -15.52
N SER A 88 -31.56 -6.63 -16.18
CA SER A 88 -31.52 -6.89 -17.63
C SER A 88 -32.24 -8.19 -18.03
N ARG A 89 -32.32 -9.18 -17.13
CA ARG A 89 -33.01 -10.47 -17.36
C ARG A 89 -34.51 -10.39 -17.08
N ASP A 90 -34.95 -9.57 -16.13
CA ASP A 90 -36.35 -9.45 -15.70
C ASP A 90 -37.16 -8.43 -16.53
N GLY A 91 -36.61 -7.90 -17.63
CA GLY A 91 -37.39 -7.28 -18.70
C GLY A 91 -37.90 -5.86 -18.40
N ILE A 92 -37.08 -4.87 -18.75
CA ILE A 92 -37.60 -3.56 -19.21
C ILE A 92 -37.08 -3.33 -20.63
N PHE A 93 -37.54 -4.15 -21.57
CA PHE A 93 -37.72 -3.76 -22.98
C PHE A 93 -38.98 -4.43 -23.56
N PRO A 94 -40.21 -4.00 -23.21
CA PRO A 94 -41.40 -4.53 -23.86
C PRO A 94 -42.07 -3.51 -24.79
N PHE A 95 -41.36 -2.91 -25.76
CA PHE A 95 -42.05 -2.05 -26.75
C PHE A 95 -41.53 -1.99 -28.19
N LEU A 96 -40.27 -2.34 -28.51
CA LEU A 96 -39.71 -2.05 -29.84
C LEU A 96 -39.46 -3.27 -30.74
N GLU A 97 -40.19 -4.37 -30.57
CA GLU A 97 -40.04 -5.55 -31.45
C GLU A 97 -41.37 -5.98 -32.13
N ARG A 98 -42.39 -5.11 -32.13
CA ARG A 98 -43.70 -5.42 -32.71
C ARG A 98 -44.06 -4.59 -33.97
N LEU A 99 -43.08 -4.00 -34.65
CA LEU A 99 -43.28 -3.18 -35.86
C LEU A 99 -42.41 -3.58 -37.07
N THR A 100 -42.09 -4.87 -37.21
CA THR A 100 -41.62 -5.40 -38.49
C THR A 100 -42.50 -6.58 -38.88
N ASN A 101 -43.68 -6.24 -39.40
CA ASN A 101 -44.45 -7.04 -40.35
C ASN A 101 -44.48 -6.26 -41.67
#